data_AF-A0A356D1C6-F1
#
_entry.id   AF-A0A356D1C6-F1
#
_cell.length_a   1.000
_cell.length_b   1.000
_cell.length_c   1.000
_cell.angle_alpha   90.00
_cell.angle_beta   90.00
_cell.angle_gamma   90.00
#
_symmetry.space_group_name_H-M   'P 1'
#
loop_
_entity.id
_entity.type
_entity.pdbx_description
1 polymer ?
#
loop_
_entity_poly.entity_id
_entity_poly.type
_entity_poly.pdbx_seq_one_letter_code
_entity_poly.pdbx_strand_id
1 'polypeptide(L)'
;MIEEDDDDSSDEELAPMVDGLSGTLCIIILVSMVFIFSGMKTAETYINYGELRFEETQIDLQKKRIYFKGGIHLSNSEISLLNNEIIKSKNEKIIISSYINDRISHSKEKSTYNLLYMASLIKNLGINKEVVLKQGTSEYCPGWNSCIYWDYK
;
A
#
# COMPACT_ATOMS: atom_id res chain seq x y z
N MET A 1 20.71 -16.24 76.65
CA MET A 1 19.37 -16.74 77.00
C MET A 1 18.65 -17.05 75.70
N ILE A 2 18.65 -18.34 75.36
CA ILE A 2 17.51 -19.21 74.92
C ILE A 2 16.13 -18.65 75.36
N GLU A 3 14.99 -18.80 74.68
CA GLU A 3 14.50 -19.41 73.42
C GLU A 3 13.01 -18.98 73.24
N GLU A 4 12.51 -19.07 71.98
CA GLU A 4 11.16 -19.57 71.56
C GLU A 4 9.88 -18.80 72.01
N ASP A 5 8.78 -18.70 71.26
CA ASP A 5 8.35 -19.27 69.97
C ASP A 5 7.05 -18.57 69.48
N ASP A 6 6.69 -18.90 68.23
CA ASP A 6 5.34 -18.98 67.63
C ASP A 6 4.58 -17.73 67.12
N ASP A 7 4.62 -17.63 65.79
CA ASP A 7 3.48 -17.82 64.87
C ASP A 7 2.17 -17.07 65.17
N ASP A 8 1.86 -16.06 64.36
CA ASP A 8 0.46 -15.80 64.00
C ASP A 8 0.33 -15.32 62.55
N SER A 9 -0.15 -16.27 61.76
CA SER A 9 -0.84 -16.16 60.49
C SER A 9 -1.43 -14.79 60.14
N SER A 10 -1.08 -14.28 58.95
CA SER A 10 -2.03 -13.50 58.14
C SER A 10 -1.65 -13.61 56.68
N ASP A 11 -2.35 -14.52 56.00
CA ASP A 11 -2.60 -14.49 54.57
C ASP A 11 -3.10 -13.09 54.18
N GLU A 12 -2.21 -12.20 53.74
CA GLU A 12 -2.60 -11.07 52.89
C GLU A 12 -2.60 -11.54 51.43
N GLU A 13 -3.68 -12.25 51.14
CA GLU A 13 -4.33 -12.37 49.86
C GLU A 13 -4.43 -11.01 49.15
N LEU A 14 -3.40 -10.58 48.42
CA LEU A 14 -3.51 -9.48 47.45
C LEU A 14 -2.60 -9.68 46.24
N ALA A 15 -3.08 -10.51 45.30
CA ALA A 15 -3.14 -10.10 43.89
C ALA A 15 -3.94 -11.09 43.01
N PRO A 16 -5.28 -11.06 43.04
CA PRO A 16 -6.06 -11.52 41.90
C PRO A 16 -6.58 -10.31 41.12
N MET A 17 -5.67 -9.52 40.53
CA MET A 17 -6.06 -8.53 39.51
C MET A 17 -5.10 -8.55 38.33
N VAL A 18 -4.80 -9.75 37.82
CA VAL A 18 -4.09 -9.93 36.54
C VAL A 18 -4.85 -10.84 35.56
N ASP A 19 -6.02 -11.39 35.91
CA ASP A 19 -6.79 -12.24 34.96
C ASP A 19 -7.88 -11.50 34.17
N GLY A 20 -8.31 -10.31 34.61
CA GLY A 20 -9.29 -9.51 33.86
C GLY A 20 -8.67 -8.67 32.74
N LEU A 21 -7.41 -8.24 32.90
CA LEU A 21 -6.74 -7.29 32.00
C LEU A 21 -6.35 -7.94 30.66
N SER A 22 -5.88 -9.19 30.68
CA SER A 22 -5.46 -9.90 29.46
C SER A 22 -6.65 -10.20 28.53
N GLY A 23 -7.77 -10.66 29.10
CA GLY A 23 -8.99 -10.93 28.34
C GLY A 23 -9.64 -9.66 27.78
N THR A 24 -9.79 -8.61 28.61
CA THR A 24 -10.36 -7.34 28.14
C THR A 24 -9.47 -6.64 27.11
N LEU A 25 -8.14 -6.70 27.27
CA LEU A 25 -7.20 -6.19 26.26
C LEU A 25 -7.36 -6.92 24.92
N CYS A 26 -7.48 -8.25 24.95
CA CYS A 26 -7.69 -9.05 23.74
C CYS A 26 -9.01 -8.70 23.05
N ILE A 27 -10.10 -8.54 23.81
CA ILE A 27 -11.40 -8.13 23.29
C ILE A 27 -11.31 -6.71 22.71
N ILE A 28 -10.68 -5.76 23.39
CA ILE A 28 -10.48 -4.39 22.88
C ILE A 28 -9.68 -4.41 21.58
N ILE A 29 -8.62 -5.21 21.48
CA ILE A 29 -7.82 -5.34 20.25
C ILE A 29 -8.66 -5.93 19.12
N LEU A 30 -9.41 -7.02 19.37
CA LEU A 30 -10.27 -7.65 18.36
C LEU A 30 -11.36 -6.70 17.88
N VAL A 31 -12.03 -6.01 18.80
CA VAL A 31 -13.08 -5.04 18.48
C VAL A 31 -12.49 -3.86 17.69
N SER A 32 -11.33 -3.34 18.11
CA SER A 32 -10.62 -2.27 17.40
C SER A 32 -10.22 -2.70 15.98
N MET A 33 -9.68 -3.91 15.81
CA MET A 33 -9.34 -4.46 14.50
C MET A 33 -10.58 -4.62 13.63
N VAL A 34 -11.70 -5.11 14.16
CA VAL A 34 -12.97 -5.21 13.41
C VAL A 34 -13.47 -3.83 12.97
N PHE A 35 -13.40 -2.82 13.84
CA PHE A 35 -13.76 -1.45 13.47
C PHE A 35 -12.79 -0.83 12.47
N ILE A 36 -11.48 -1.11 12.56
CA ILE A 36 -10.48 -0.67 11.58
C ILE A 36 -10.73 -1.34 10.23
N PHE A 37 -10.94 -2.67 10.17
CA PHE A 37 -11.25 -3.38 8.93
C PHE A 37 -12.58 -2.96 8.32
N SER A 38 -13.61 -2.77 9.15
CA SER A 38 -14.92 -2.26 8.71
C SER A 38 -14.80 -0.83 8.19
N GLY A 39 -14.10 0.03 8.93
CA GLY A 39 -13.79 1.41 8.54
C GLY A 39 -12.92 1.50 7.29
N MET A 40 -12.01 0.55 7.05
CA MET A 40 -11.24 0.46 5.80
C MET A 40 -12.12 0.10 4.61
N LYS A 41 -13.13 -0.75 4.78
CA LYS A 41 -14.12 -1.05 3.75
C LYS A 41 -15.03 0.16 3.46
N THR A 42 -15.38 0.91 4.50
CA THR A 42 -16.08 2.21 4.36
C THR A 42 -15.17 3.28 3.75
N ALA A 43 -13.86 3.24 4.04
CA ALA A 43 -12.87 4.09 3.40
C ALA A 43 -12.75 3.74 1.92
N GLU A 44 -12.69 2.48 1.50
CA GLU A 44 -12.77 2.09 0.08
C GLU A 44 -13.99 2.68 -0.63
N THR A 45 -15.14 2.77 0.07
CA THR A 45 -16.37 3.37 -0.49
C THR A 45 -16.41 4.90 -0.40
N TYR A 46 -15.76 5.54 0.58
CA TYR A 46 -15.63 7.00 0.68
C TYR A 46 -14.47 7.59 -0.15
N ILE A 47 -13.42 6.82 -0.41
CA ILE A 47 -12.36 7.17 -1.38
C ILE A 47 -12.98 7.29 -2.79
N ASN A 48 -14.08 6.58 -3.07
CA ASN A 48 -14.86 6.75 -4.30
C ASN A 48 -15.68 8.07 -4.35
N TYR A 49 -15.91 8.76 -3.23
CA TYR A 49 -16.64 10.04 -3.17
C TYR A 49 -15.75 11.28 -3.04
N GLY A 50 -14.43 11.08 -2.92
CA GLY A 50 -13.42 12.08 -3.15
C GLY A 50 -12.52 11.61 -4.28
N GLU A 51 -13.04 11.49 -5.50
CA GLU A 51 -12.23 11.20 -6.69
C GLU A 51 -11.00 12.11 -6.65
N LEU A 52 -9.82 11.53 -6.40
CA LEU A 52 -8.57 12.22 -6.63
C LEU A 52 -8.52 12.52 -8.13
N ARG A 53 -8.97 13.71 -8.50
CA ARG A 53 -8.97 14.19 -9.87
C ARG A 53 -7.56 14.55 -10.25
N PHE A 54 -6.83 13.55 -10.73
CA PHE A 54 -5.54 13.77 -11.38
C PHE A 54 -5.77 14.38 -12.76
N GLU A 55 -4.81 15.21 -13.21
CA GLU A 55 -4.81 15.68 -14.59
C GLU A 55 -4.71 14.49 -15.56
N GLU A 56 -5.13 14.70 -16.81
CA GLU A 56 -5.13 13.65 -17.84
C GLU A 56 -3.77 12.94 -17.97
N THR A 57 -3.82 11.62 -17.98
CA THR A 57 -2.67 10.75 -18.25
C THR A 57 -2.51 10.54 -19.75
N GLN A 58 -1.26 10.54 -20.23
CA GLN A 58 -0.95 10.19 -21.62
C GLN A 58 -0.23 8.84 -21.67
N ILE A 59 -0.83 7.86 -22.34
CA ILE A 59 -0.26 6.51 -22.49
C ILE A 59 0.44 6.39 -23.85
N ASP A 60 1.71 6.02 -23.83
CA ASP A 60 2.51 5.63 -25.00
C ASP A 60 2.90 4.15 -24.88
N LEU A 61 2.07 3.27 -25.45
CA LEU A 61 2.29 1.82 -25.40
C LEU A 61 3.51 1.39 -26.23
N GLN A 62 3.89 2.13 -27.27
CA GLN A 62 5.07 1.78 -28.08
C GLN A 62 6.35 1.96 -27.26
N LYS A 63 6.41 3.03 -26.46
CA LYS A 63 7.53 3.30 -25.55
C LYS A 63 7.35 2.71 -24.16
N LYS A 64 6.24 2.03 -23.89
CA LYS A 64 5.87 1.45 -22.60
C LYS A 64 5.91 2.48 -21.47
N ARG A 65 5.18 3.58 -21.69
CA ARG A 65 5.21 4.77 -20.82
C ARG A 65 3.81 5.28 -20.54
N ILE A 66 3.63 5.80 -19.33
CA ILE A 66 2.47 6.60 -18.91
C ILE A 66 3.02 7.92 -18.38
N TYR A 67 2.71 9.02 -19.05
CA TYR A 67 3.01 10.37 -18.60
C TYR A 67 1.85 10.91 -17.79
N PHE A 68 2.17 11.66 -16.73
CA PHE A 68 1.17 12.17 -15.80
C PHE A 68 1.69 13.39 -15.06
N LYS A 69 0.82 14.04 -14.28
CA LYS A 69 1.20 15.11 -13.36
C LYS A 69 0.76 14.76 -11.94
N GLY A 70 1.74 14.48 -11.10
CA GLY A 70 1.50 14.12 -9.71
C GLY A 70 1.07 12.66 -9.54
N GLY A 71 -0.19 12.34 -9.85
CA GLY A 71 -0.75 10.99 -9.70
C GLY A 71 -1.31 10.43 -11.00
N ILE A 72 -1.58 9.11 -11.00
CA ILE A 72 -2.28 8.43 -12.09
C ILE A 72 -3.62 7.87 -11.64
N HIS A 73 -4.60 7.94 -12.53
CA HIS A 73 -5.82 7.17 -12.46
C HIS A 73 -6.23 6.81 -13.88
N LEU A 74 -6.27 5.53 -14.19
CA LEU A 74 -6.59 5.02 -15.52
C LEU A 74 -8.07 4.66 -15.60
N SER A 75 -8.71 5.05 -16.69
CA SER A 75 -10.06 4.62 -17.04
C SER A 75 -10.08 3.12 -17.40
N ASN A 76 -11.25 2.48 -17.34
CA ASN A 76 -11.39 1.05 -17.67
C ASN A 76 -10.88 0.68 -19.08
N SER A 77 -11.01 1.59 -20.05
CA SER A 77 -10.49 1.40 -21.41
C SER A 77 -8.96 1.42 -21.44
N GLU A 78 -8.33 2.35 -20.73
CA GLU A 78 -6.87 2.43 -20.59
C GLU A 78 -6.30 1.21 -19.86
N ILE A 79 -6.97 0.77 -18.79
CA ILE A 79 -6.62 -0.46 -18.06
C ILE A 79 -6.66 -1.66 -19.02
N SER A 80 -7.70 -1.77 -19.85
CA SER A 80 -7.83 -2.86 -20.82
C SER A 80 -6.73 -2.84 -21.88
N LEU A 81 -6.34 -1.65 -22.35
CA LEU A 81 -5.23 -1.49 -23.30
C LEU A 81 -3.89 -1.92 -22.68
N LEU A 82 -3.63 -1.50 -21.44
CA LEU A 82 -2.43 -1.88 -20.71
C LEU A 82 -2.38 -3.39 -20.45
N ASN A 83 -3.50 -4.00 -20.04
CA ASN A 83 -3.61 -5.44 -19.84
C ASN A 83 -3.22 -6.22 -21.10
N ASN A 84 -3.76 -5.81 -22.26
CA ASN A 84 -3.46 -6.43 -23.54
C ASN A 84 -2.00 -6.29 -23.96
N GLU A 85 -1.31 -5.23 -23.53
CA GLU A 85 0.13 -5.07 -23.78
C GLU A 85 0.95 -5.97 -22.85
N ILE A 86 0.63 -6.00 -21.56
CA ILE A 86 1.39 -6.77 -20.57
C ILE A 86 1.27 -8.28 -20.80
N ILE A 87 0.09 -8.78 -21.15
CA ILE A 87 -0.14 -10.21 -21.40
C ILE A 87 0.61 -10.71 -22.66
N LYS A 88 0.85 -9.85 -23.66
CA LYS A 88 1.59 -10.23 -24.88
C LYS A 88 3.04 -10.62 -24.58
N SER A 89 3.63 -10.06 -23.53
CA SER A 89 4.99 -10.41 -23.11
C SER A 89 5.01 -11.80 -22.48
N LYS A 90 5.89 -12.69 -22.97
CA LYS A 90 6.10 -14.03 -22.37
C LYS A 90 6.97 -14.02 -21.12
N ASN A 91 7.62 -12.89 -20.83
CA ASN A 91 8.54 -12.76 -19.70
C ASN A 91 7.80 -12.87 -18.37
N GLU A 92 8.37 -13.58 -17.40
CA GLU A 92 7.74 -13.82 -16.10
C GLU A 92 7.86 -12.62 -15.17
N LYS A 93 8.74 -11.66 -15.46
CA LYS A 93 9.01 -10.50 -14.62
C LYS A 93 8.69 -9.20 -15.34
N ILE A 94 7.99 -8.29 -14.65
CA ILE A 94 7.78 -6.90 -15.07
C ILE A 94 8.44 -5.96 -14.06
N ILE A 95 9.26 -5.05 -14.58
CA ILE A 95 9.89 -3.99 -13.79
C ILE A 95 9.15 -2.70 -14.08
N ILE A 96 8.53 -2.12 -13.06
CA ILE A 96 7.80 -0.86 -13.15
C ILE A 96 8.62 0.21 -12.46
N SER A 97 8.98 1.23 -13.21
CA SER A 97 9.77 2.36 -12.73
C SER A 97 8.92 3.62 -12.76
N SER A 98 8.99 4.41 -11.69
CA SER A 98 8.28 5.70 -11.61
C SER A 98 9.27 6.82 -11.34
N TYR A 99 9.24 7.85 -12.16
CA TYR A 99 10.00 9.07 -12.00
C TYR A 99 9.05 10.25 -11.86
N ILE A 100 9.34 11.10 -10.87
CA ILE A 100 8.73 12.42 -10.68
C ILE A 100 9.89 13.36 -10.40
N ASN A 101 9.95 14.49 -11.09
CA ASN A 101 10.98 15.50 -10.89
C ASN A 101 10.98 15.96 -9.42
N ASP A 102 12.15 15.98 -8.79
CA ASP A 102 12.31 16.31 -7.37
C ASP A 102 11.89 17.74 -7.01
N ARG A 103 11.73 18.62 -8.01
CA ARG A 103 11.16 19.96 -7.83
C ARG A 103 9.65 19.94 -7.55
N ILE A 104 8.97 18.82 -7.80
CA ILE A 104 7.54 18.65 -7.50
C ILE A 104 7.40 18.32 -6.03
N SER A 105 6.59 19.10 -5.30
CA SER A 105 6.30 18.84 -3.89
C SER A 105 5.74 17.42 -3.68
N HIS A 106 6.27 16.75 -2.64
CA HIS A 106 5.93 15.37 -2.27
C HIS A 106 6.17 14.37 -3.43
N SER A 107 7.25 14.56 -4.20
CA SER A 107 7.57 13.71 -5.37
C SER A 107 7.72 12.23 -5.01
N LYS A 108 8.33 11.93 -3.85
CA LYS A 108 8.57 10.55 -3.39
C LYS A 108 7.27 9.84 -3.04
N GLU A 109 6.40 10.51 -2.28
CA GLU A 109 5.10 10.00 -1.85
C GLU A 109 4.21 9.77 -3.06
N LYS A 110 4.17 10.74 -3.99
CA LYS A 110 3.43 10.63 -5.25
C LYS A 110 3.95 9.49 -6.13
N SER A 111 5.27 9.36 -6.27
CA SER A 111 5.88 8.26 -7.03
C SER A 111 5.55 6.91 -6.40
N THR A 112 5.57 6.82 -5.08
CA THR A 112 5.19 5.62 -4.33
C THR A 112 3.72 5.25 -4.56
N TYR A 113 2.81 6.23 -4.46
CA TYR A 113 1.39 6.05 -4.79
C TYR A 113 1.21 5.46 -6.21
N ASN A 114 1.88 6.04 -7.20
CA ASN A 114 1.77 5.62 -8.60
C ASN A 114 2.30 4.19 -8.81
N LEU A 115 3.41 3.83 -8.17
CA LEU A 115 3.96 2.46 -8.22
C LEU A 115 3.01 1.44 -7.59
N LEU A 116 2.43 1.76 -6.43
CA LEU A 116 1.48 0.89 -5.74
C LEU A 116 0.17 0.74 -6.53
N TYR A 117 -0.32 1.82 -7.15
CA TYR A 117 -1.46 1.78 -8.05
C TYR A 117 -1.21 0.81 -9.22
N MET A 118 -0.08 0.92 -9.90
CA MET A 118 0.27 0.02 -11.00
C MET A 118 0.41 -1.43 -10.56
N ALA A 119 1.03 -1.68 -9.40
CA ALA A 119 1.17 -3.01 -8.84
C ALA A 119 -0.19 -3.63 -8.51
N SER A 120 -1.09 -2.86 -7.90
CA SER A 120 -2.46 -3.28 -7.58
C SER A 120 -3.24 -3.59 -8.85
N LEU A 121 -3.16 -2.73 -9.86
CA LEU A 121 -3.80 -2.91 -11.16
C LEU A 121 -3.35 -4.23 -11.81
N ILE A 122 -2.04 -4.49 -11.90
CA ILE A 122 -1.51 -5.71 -12.52
C ILE A 122 -1.96 -6.97 -11.75
N LYS A 123 -1.95 -6.90 -10.41
CA LYS A 123 -2.42 -8.00 -9.56
C LYS A 123 -3.92 -8.27 -9.77
N ASN A 124 -4.74 -7.23 -9.83
CA ASN A 124 -6.19 -7.34 -10.00
C ASN A 124 -6.58 -7.87 -11.39
N LEU A 125 -5.73 -7.68 -12.40
CA LEU A 125 -5.90 -8.25 -13.74
C LEU A 125 -5.61 -9.77 -13.78
N GLY A 126 -5.17 -10.38 -12.69
CA GLY A 126 -4.84 -11.81 -12.64
C GLY A 126 -3.57 -12.18 -13.41
N ILE A 127 -2.69 -11.20 -13.68
CA ILE A 127 -1.45 -11.42 -14.41
C ILE A 127 -0.44 -12.10 -13.47
N ASN A 128 -0.14 -13.37 -13.73
CA ASN A 128 0.87 -14.11 -12.97
C ASN A 128 2.30 -13.77 -13.43
N LYS A 129 2.75 -12.56 -13.10
CA LYS A 129 4.12 -12.08 -13.32
C LYS A 129 4.68 -11.52 -12.02
N GLU A 130 5.97 -11.72 -11.77
CA GLU A 130 6.68 -11.05 -10.68
C GLU A 130 6.73 -9.54 -10.98
N VAL A 131 6.16 -8.72 -10.10
CA VAL A 131 6.18 -7.26 -10.21
C VAL A 131 7.30 -6.69 -9.35
N VAL A 132 8.26 -6.01 -9.98
CA VAL A 132 9.34 -5.30 -9.29
C VAL A 132 9.17 -3.80 -9.45
N LEU A 133 9.09 -3.09 -8.34
CA LEU A 133 8.94 -1.64 -8.32
C LEU A 133 10.30 -0.96 -8.15
N LYS A 134 10.57 0.09 -8.93
CA LYS A 134 11.81 0.84 -8.89
C LYS A 134 11.58 2.36 -8.95
N GLN A 135 12.52 3.10 -8.38
CA GLN A 135 12.66 4.52 -8.67
C GLN A 135 13.20 4.67 -10.10
N GLY A 136 12.50 5.47 -10.91
CA GLY A 136 12.90 5.77 -12.27
C GLY A 136 13.84 6.96 -12.37
N THR A 137 14.37 7.20 -13.57
CA THR A 137 15.26 8.32 -13.88
C THR A 137 14.66 9.24 -14.94
N SER A 138 15.13 10.50 -14.94
CA SER A 138 14.64 11.54 -15.87
C SER A 138 14.85 11.21 -17.35
N GLU A 139 15.84 10.37 -17.67
CA GLU A 139 16.20 9.97 -19.04
C GLU A 139 15.04 9.29 -19.77
N TYR A 140 14.19 8.56 -19.04
CA TYR A 140 13.04 7.87 -19.60
C TYR A 140 11.77 8.74 -19.67
N CYS A 141 11.78 9.92 -19.04
CA CYS A 141 10.63 10.82 -18.92
C CYS A 141 10.90 12.24 -19.48
N PRO A 142 11.27 12.39 -20.76
CA PRO A 142 11.52 13.70 -21.34
C PRO A 142 10.22 14.54 -21.40
N GLY A 143 10.30 15.78 -20.94
CA GLY A 143 9.27 16.83 -21.17
C GLY A 143 8.13 16.93 -20.15
N TRP A 144 7.67 15.82 -19.56
CA TRP A 144 6.46 15.82 -18.71
C TRP A 144 6.72 15.96 -17.21
N ASN A 145 7.98 16.04 -16.79
CA ASN A 145 8.42 16.05 -15.39
C ASN A 145 8.02 14.82 -14.55
N SER A 146 7.13 13.95 -15.01
CA SER A 146 6.78 12.68 -14.36
C SER A 146 6.38 11.63 -15.40
N CYS A 147 6.80 10.38 -15.20
CA CYS A 147 6.29 9.25 -15.95
C CYS A 147 6.48 7.92 -15.21
N ILE A 148 5.64 6.95 -15.55
CA ILE A 148 5.86 5.53 -15.28
C ILE A 148 6.32 4.89 -16.57
N TYR A 149 7.28 3.99 -16.48
CA TYR A 149 7.71 3.15 -17.58
C TYR A 149 7.94 1.73 -17.11
N TRP A 150 7.81 0.76 -18.02
CA TRP A 150 8.03 -0.63 -17.69
C TRP A 150 8.87 -1.38 -18.71
N ASP A 151 9.60 -2.35 -18.18
CA ASP A 151 10.43 -3.28 -18.93
C ASP A 151 10.12 -4.72 -18.51
N TYR A 152 10.44 -5.65 -19.40
CA TYR A 152 10.30 -7.07 -19.15
C TYR A 152 11.67 -7.73 -19.01
N LYS A 153 11.76 -8.73 -18.12
CA LYS A 153 12.96 -9.55 -17.94
C LYS A 153 12.62 -11.03 -17.81
#